data_AF-A0A484NDY7-F1
#
_entry.id   AF-A0A484NDY7-F1
#
_cell.length_a   1.000
_cell.length_b   1.000
_cell.length_c   1.000
_cell.angle_alpha   90.00
_cell.angle_beta   90.00
_cell.angle_gamma   90.00
#
_symmetry.space_group_name_H-M   'P 1'
#
loop_
_entity.id
_entity.type
_entity.pdbx_description
1 polymer ?
#
loop_
_entity_poly.entity_id
_entity_poly.type
_entity_poly.pdbx_seq_one_letter_code
_entity_poly.pdbx_strand_id
1 'polypeptide(L)'
;MGSKFTNEKGLNPVTFSTADGAPKAAPAMGIADAIVDLVGSGTTSRENNLKEIAGGVILQSQAVLVASRKSLTQEVAERVLSRNSLSGLQGPAVSPVFCKRNGQVTADYYAIVICVLKKAFMSLCSSCGR
;
A
#
# COMPACT_ATOMS: atom_id res chain seq x y z
N MET A 1 -10.09 6.65 -0.42
CA MET A 1 -8.96 7.42 0.16
C MET A 1 -8.96 8.87 -0.29
N GLY A 2 -9.13 9.16 -1.58
CA GLY A 2 -9.19 10.53 -2.10
C GLY A 2 -10.18 11.44 -1.36
N SER A 3 -11.45 11.01 -1.22
CA SER A 3 -12.48 11.80 -0.52
C SER A 3 -12.16 12.13 0.94
N LYS A 4 -11.52 11.21 1.67
CA LYS A 4 -11.08 11.46 3.05
C LYS A 4 -9.99 12.53 3.08
N PHE A 5 -8.97 12.38 2.22
CA PHE A 5 -7.86 13.31 2.14
C PHE A 5 -8.30 14.72 1.75
N THR A 6 -9.15 14.87 0.73
CA THR A 6 -9.63 16.20 0.29
C THR A 6 -10.45 16.89 1.37
N ASN A 7 -11.31 16.14 2.07
CA ASN A 7 -12.08 16.68 3.20
C ASN A 7 -11.19 17.13 4.36
N GLU A 8 -10.20 16.32 4.75
CA GLU A 8 -9.25 16.68 5.81
C GLU A 8 -8.39 17.91 5.45
N LYS A 9 -8.17 18.15 4.15
CA LYS A 9 -7.46 19.32 3.64
C LYS A 9 -8.37 20.51 3.32
N GLY A 10 -9.68 20.39 3.47
CA GLY A 10 -10.63 21.45 3.14
C GLY A 10 -10.74 21.76 1.64
N LEU A 11 -10.36 20.81 0.78
CA LEU A 11 -10.37 20.95 -0.68
C LEU A 11 -11.76 20.61 -1.22
N ASN A 12 -12.74 21.48 -0.97
CA ASN A 12 -14.12 21.31 -1.47
C ASN A 12 -14.56 22.56 -2.24
N PRO A 13 -15.27 22.40 -3.38
CA PRO A 13 -15.82 21.16 -3.92
C PRO A 13 -14.82 20.35 -4.78
N VAL A 14 -14.88 19.01 -4.71
CA VAL A 14 -14.10 18.08 -5.57
C VAL A 14 -15.02 16.96 -6.09
N THR A 15 -14.91 16.67 -7.39
CA THR A 15 -15.59 15.55 -8.07
C THR A 15 -14.57 14.48 -8.44
N PHE A 16 -14.87 13.22 -8.13
CA PHE A 16 -14.00 12.08 -8.48
C PHE A 16 -14.55 11.35 -9.70
N SER A 17 -13.68 11.06 -10.65
CA SER A 17 -13.96 10.17 -11.78
C SER A 17 -12.93 9.03 -11.78
N THR A 18 -13.37 7.83 -12.14
CA THR A 18 -12.49 6.68 -12.37
C THR A 18 -12.02 6.71 -13.81
N ALA A 19 -10.70 6.59 -14.02
CA ALA A 19 -10.13 6.44 -15.34
C ALA A 19 -9.66 4.99 -15.53
N ASP A 20 -10.14 4.35 -16.59
CA ASP A 20 -9.63 3.05 -17.03
C ASP A 20 -8.36 3.26 -17.88
N GLY A 21 -7.31 2.50 -17.59
CA GLY A 21 -6.06 2.55 -18.36
C GLY A 21 -5.04 3.55 -17.81
N ALA A 22 -4.68 4.57 -18.61
CA ALA A 22 -3.59 5.51 -18.32
C ALA A 22 -4.11 6.85 -17.75
N PRO A 23 -4.35 6.97 -16.43
CA PRO A 23 -4.90 8.19 -15.84
C PRO A 23 -4.02 9.42 -16.09
N LYS A 24 -2.73 9.23 -16.38
CA LYS A 24 -1.74 10.28 -16.63
C LYS A 24 -2.06 11.18 -17.82
N ALA A 25 -2.84 10.69 -18.78
CA ALA A 25 -3.28 11.49 -19.91
C ALA A 25 -4.52 12.35 -19.60
N ALA A 26 -5.28 12.05 -18.55
CA ALA A 26 -6.54 12.72 -18.25
C ALA A 26 -6.43 14.26 -18.13
N PRO A 27 -5.35 14.83 -17.52
CA PRO A 27 -5.15 16.27 -17.50
C PRO A 27 -4.92 16.88 -18.89
N ALA A 28 -4.07 16.25 -19.71
CA ALA A 28 -3.80 16.73 -21.06
C ALA A 28 -5.02 16.63 -21.98
N MET A 29 -5.91 15.67 -21.72
CA MET A 29 -7.16 15.48 -22.45
C MET A 29 -8.33 16.35 -21.92
N GLY A 30 -8.13 17.11 -20.84
CA GLY A 30 -9.19 17.94 -20.24
C GLY A 30 -10.29 17.14 -19.53
N ILE A 31 -10.03 15.87 -19.19
CA ILE A 31 -10.98 14.99 -18.50
C ILE A 31 -10.96 15.24 -16.99
N ALA A 32 -9.81 15.64 -16.43
CA ALA A 32 -9.65 15.93 -15.01
C ALA A 32 -8.60 17.02 -14.79
N ASP A 33 -8.80 17.87 -13.78
CA ASP A 33 -7.83 18.92 -13.43
C ASP A 33 -6.57 18.36 -12.75
N ALA A 34 -6.73 17.26 -12.02
CA ALA A 34 -5.66 16.58 -11.32
C ALA A 34 -5.95 15.08 -11.22
N ILE A 35 -4.91 14.29 -11.00
CA ILE A 35 -5.02 12.84 -10.82
C ILE A 35 -4.47 12.41 -9.46
N VAL A 36 -5.01 11.30 -8.98
CA VAL A 36 -4.46 10.56 -7.83
C VAL A 36 -3.98 9.22 -8.36
N ASP A 37 -2.66 9.01 -8.32
CA ASP A 37 -2.01 7.81 -8.84
C ASP A 37 -0.88 7.34 -7.91
N LEU A 38 -0.46 6.08 -8.06
CA LEU A 38 0.69 5.53 -7.37
C LEU A 38 1.99 6.02 -8.01
N VAL A 39 2.85 6.64 -7.20
CA VAL A 39 4.14 7.14 -7.65
C VAL A 39 5.28 6.31 -7.04
N GLY A 40 6.11 5.73 -7.92
CA GLY A 40 7.36 5.06 -7.55
C GLY A 40 8.55 6.01 -7.67
N SER A 41 9.34 5.89 -8.74
CA SER A 41 10.48 6.79 -9.05
C SER A 41 10.07 8.15 -9.61
N GLY A 42 8.79 8.37 -9.89
CA GLY A 42 8.27 9.61 -10.50
C GLY A 42 8.52 9.75 -12.00
N THR A 43 9.22 8.82 -12.67
CA THR A 43 9.57 8.92 -14.10
C THR A 43 8.36 9.12 -14.99
N THR A 44 7.33 8.28 -14.83
CA THR A 44 6.13 8.34 -15.68
C THR A 44 5.31 9.61 -15.44
N SER A 45 5.35 10.20 -14.24
CA SER A 45 4.69 11.49 -13.96
C SER A 45 5.38 12.58 -14.78
N ARG A 46 6.71 12.60 -14.75
CA ARG A 46 7.54 13.56 -15.50
C ARG A 46 7.39 13.42 -17.01
N GLU A 47 7.30 12.19 -17.52
CA GLU A 47 7.06 11.92 -18.96
C GLU A 47 5.72 12.49 -19.45
N ASN A 48 4.73 12.62 -18.56
CA ASN A 48 3.43 13.20 -18.87
C ASN A 48 3.34 14.69 -18.48
N ASN A 49 4.48 15.35 -18.24
CA ASN A 49 4.56 16.74 -17.78
C ASN A 49 3.77 17.01 -16.48
N LEU A 50 3.59 15.98 -15.66
CA LEU A 50 2.93 16.07 -14.37
C LEU A 50 3.97 16.29 -13.26
N LYS A 51 3.53 17.02 -12.23
CA LYS A 51 4.33 17.29 -11.04
C LYS A 51 3.55 16.92 -9.79
N GLU A 52 4.23 16.35 -8.82
CA GLU A 52 3.66 16.09 -7.50
C GLU A 52 3.33 17.41 -6.78
N ILE A 53 2.14 17.47 -6.20
CA ILE A 53 1.67 18.62 -5.43
C ILE A 53 2.27 18.56 -4.02
N ALA A 54 2.83 19.68 -3.56
CA ALA A 54 3.37 19.77 -2.20
C ALA A 54 2.28 19.49 -1.16
N GLY A 55 2.54 18.54 -0.25
CA GLY A 55 1.53 18.08 0.71
C GLY A 55 0.41 17.23 0.10
N GLY A 56 0.50 16.87 -1.19
CA GLY A 56 -0.43 16.01 -1.93
C GLY A 56 -0.19 14.51 -1.73
N VAL A 57 0.78 14.12 -0.91
CA VAL A 57 1.02 12.71 -0.56
C VAL A 57 -0.10 12.23 0.36
N ILE A 58 -0.93 11.33 -0.16
CA ILE A 58 -2.05 10.74 0.60
C ILE A 58 -1.54 9.66 1.55
N LEU A 59 -0.64 8.79 1.08
CA LEU A 59 -0.08 7.67 1.84
C LEU A 59 1.28 7.28 1.28
N GLN A 60 2.25 7.01 2.14
CA GLN A 60 3.46 6.28 1.77
C GLN A 60 3.21 4.78 1.90
N SER A 61 3.41 4.04 0.81
CA SER A 61 3.19 2.60 0.76
C SER A 61 4.51 1.85 0.65
N GLN A 62 4.59 0.73 1.36
CA GLN A 62 5.68 -0.24 1.26
C GLN A 62 5.10 -1.64 1.21
N ALA A 63 5.84 -2.59 0.66
CA ALA A 63 5.44 -3.98 0.72
C ALA A 63 5.47 -4.47 2.18
N VAL A 64 4.35 -5.04 2.63
CA VAL A 64 4.19 -5.64 3.96
C VAL A 64 3.59 -7.02 3.79
N LEU A 65 4.04 -7.98 4.59
CA LEU A 65 3.43 -9.30 4.63
C LEU A 65 2.25 -9.24 5.61
N VAL A 66 1.03 -9.46 5.12
CA VAL A 66 -0.17 -9.44 5.96
C VAL A 66 -0.68 -10.87 6.13
N ALA A 67 -0.90 -11.28 7.37
CA ALA A 67 -1.47 -12.59 7.68
C ALA A 67 -2.80 -12.44 8.42
N SER A 68 -3.79 -13.26 8.04
CA SER A 68 -5.07 -13.33 8.73
C SER A 68 -4.93 -14.07 10.05
N ARG A 69 -5.55 -13.56 11.12
CA ARG A 69 -5.56 -14.20 12.44
C ARG A 69 -6.12 -15.63 12.40
N LYS A 70 -7.09 -15.90 11.52
CA LYS A 70 -7.69 -17.24 11.39
C LYS A 70 -6.74 -18.27 10.76
N SER A 71 -5.79 -17.82 9.94
CA SER A 71 -4.82 -18.67 9.25
C SER A 71 -3.45 -18.69 9.93
N LEU A 72 -3.19 -17.77 10.87
CA LEU A 72 -1.95 -17.73 11.62
C LEU A 72 -2.02 -18.76 12.76
N THR A 73 -1.82 -20.03 12.44
CA THR A 73 -1.49 -21.04 13.44
C THR A 73 -0.05 -20.82 13.93
N GLN A 74 0.26 -21.25 15.15
CA GLN A 74 1.59 -21.14 15.75
C GLN A 74 2.69 -21.71 14.82
N GLU A 75 2.36 -22.74 14.05
CA GLU A 75 3.20 -23.34 13.01
C GLU A 75 3.52 -22.39 11.83
N VAL A 76 2.58 -21.55 11.38
CA VAL A 76 2.80 -20.59 10.29
C VAL A 76 3.71 -19.45 10.77
N ALA A 77 3.52 -18.99 12.01
CA ALA A 77 4.41 -18.01 12.61
C ALA A 77 5.84 -18.56 12.74
N GLU A 78 6.00 -19.78 13.24
CA GLU A 78 7.30 -20.47 13.33
C GLU A 78 7.95 -20.71 11.96
N ARG A 79 7.18 -21.05 10.91
CA ARG A 79 7.68 -21.21 9.54
C ARG A 79 8.11 -19.91 8.87
N VAL A 80 7.40 -18.82 9.14
CA VAL A 80 7.80 -17.48 8.67
C VAL A 80 9.07 -17.04 9.40
N LEU A 81 9.18 -17.32 10.70
CA LEU A 81 10.35 -17.03 11.53
C LEU A 81 11.57 -17.91 11.21
N SER A 82 11.37 -19.17 10.84
CA SER A 82 12.45 -20.13 10.54
C SER A 82 13.08 -19.95 9.16
N ARG A 83 12.45 -19.16 8.28
CA ARG A 83 13.05 -18.78 7.01
C ARG A 83 14.12 -17.70 7.25
N ASN A 84 15.39 -18.07 7.13
CA ASN A 84 16.55 -17.16 7.18
C ASN A 84 16.45 -15.93 6.24
N SER A 85 15.60 -15.99 5.21
CA SER A 85 15.34 -14.86 4.30
C SER A 85 14.32 -13.85 4.83
N LEU A 86 13.61 -14.18 5.92
CA LEU A 86 12.56 -13.36 6.56
C LEU A 86 12.87 -13.00 8.01
N SER A 87 13.92 -13.59 8.59
CA SER A 87 14.36 -13.28 9.95
C SER A 87 14.85 -11.83 10.10
N GLY A 88 15.19 -11.14 9.01
CA GLY A 88 15.74 -9.78 9.07
C GLY A 88 16.98 -9.70 9.99
N LEU A 89 17.35 -8.50 10.41
CA LEU A 89 18.48 -8.31 11.35
C LEU A 89 18.07 -8.54 12.82
N GLN A 90 16.77 -8.42 13.14
CA GLN A 90 16.25 -8.43 14.53
C GLN A 90 14.90 -9.16 14.68
N GLY A 91 14.47 -9.94 13.68
CA GLY A 91 13.15 -10.60 13.64
C GLY A 91 12.06 -9.74 12.98
N PRO A 92 10.96 -10.35 12.53
CA PRO A 92 9.78 -9.64 12.05
C PRO A 92 9.15 -8.79 13.16
N ALA A 93 8.85 -7.53 12.86
CA ALA A 93 7.96 -6.72 13.71
C ALA A 93 6.51 -7.06 13.37
N VAL A 94 5.77 -7.57 14.35
CA VAL A 94 4.36 -7.94 14.19
C VAL A 94 3.48 -6.88 14.83
N SER A 95 2.54 -6.32 14.08
CA SER A 95 1.60 -5.29 14.56
C SER A 95 0.16 -5.69 14.23
N PRO A 96 -0.79 -5.58 15.18
CA PRO A 96 -2.19 -5.85 14.89
C PRO A 96 -2.77 -4.80 13.94
N VAL A 97 -3.53 -5.25 12.95
CA VAL A 97 -4.29 -4.41 12.04
C VAL A 97 -5.75 -4.49 12.43
N PHE A 98 -6.27 -3.36 12.91
CA PHE A 98 -7.66 -3.23 13.33
C PHE A 98 -8.53 -2.97 12.11
N CYS A 99 -9.49 -3.86 11.86
CA CYS A 99 -10.51 -3.70 10.84
C CYS A 99 -11.86 -3.42 11.51
N LYS A 100 -12.65 -2.52 10.94
CA LYS A 100 -14.03 -2.30 11.38
C LYS A 100 -14.96 -3.18 10.55
N ARG A 101 -15.54 -4.21 11.15
CA ARG A 101 -16.62 -5.02 10.55
C ARG A 101 -17.91 -4.81 11.33
N ASN A 102 -19.00 -4.52 10.63
CA ASN A 102 -20.34 -4.37 11.22
C ASN A 102 -20.40 -3.42 12.42
N GLY A 103 -19.62 -2.33 12.39
CA GLY A 103 -19.59 -1.34 13.48
C GLY A 103 -18.62 -1.66 14.64
N GLN A 104 -18.11 -2.89 14.73
CA GLN A 104 -17.18 -3.32 15.77
C GLN A 104 -15.73 -3.32 15.25
N VAL A 105 -14.79 -2.84 16.06
CA VAL A 105 -13.35 -2.81 15.72
C VAL A 105 -12.70 -4.10 16.21
N THR A 106 -12.18 -4.91 15.28
CA THR A 106 -11.54 -6.20 15.57
C THR A 106 -10.13 -6.24 14.97
N ALA A 107 -9.16 -6.73 15.74
CA ALA A 107 -7.82 -7.04 15.24
C ALA A 107 -7.84 -8.42 14.54
N ASP A 108 -8.39 -8.44 13.33
CA ASP A 108 -8.54 -9.67 12.54
C ASP A 108 -7.29 -10.03 11.72
N TYR A 109 -6.37 -9.07 11.58
CA TYR A 109 -5.16 -9.22 10.77
C TYR A 109 -3.94 -8.79 11.57
N TYR A 110 -2.79 -9.34 11.21
CA TYR A 110 -1.49 -8.87 11.68
C TYR A 110 -0.65 -8.46 10.48
N ALA A 111 -0.07 -7.28 10.57
CA ALA A 111 0.97 -6.83 9.67
C ALA A 111 2.31 -7.32 10.20
N ILE A 112 3.05 -8.02 9.36
CA ILE A 112 4.40 -8.48 9.62
C ILE A 112 5.34 -7.62 8.77
N VAL A 113 6.15 -6.82 9.43
CA VAL A 113 7.20 -6.00 8.81
C VAL A 113 8.52 -6.76 8.93
N ILE A 114 9.10 -7.09 7.78
CA ILE A 114 10.39 -7.78 7.67
C ILE A 114 11.32 -6.98 6.78
N CYS A 115 12.58 -6.91 7.17
CA CYS A 115 13.64 -6.38 6.31
C CYS A 115 14.13 -7.51 5.41
N VAL A 116 13.86 -7.41 4.11
CA VAL A 116 14.29 -8.40 3.10
C VAL A 116 15.28 -7.74 2.16
N LEU A 117 16.35 -8.47 1.81
CA LEU A 117 17.29 -8.03 0.78
C LEU A 117 16.56 -7.87 -0.56
N LYS A 118 16.80 -6.77 -1.28
CA LYS A 118 16.16 -6.44 -2.57
C LYS A 118 16.22 -7.59 -3.60
N LYS A 119 17.28 -8.41 -3.56
CA LYS A 119 17.45 -9.60 -4.41
C LYS A 119 16.51 -10.76 -4.05
N ALA A 120 16.11 -10.88 -2.80
CA ALA A 120 15.26 -11.97 -2.30
C ALA A 120 13.75 -11.61 -2.32
N PHE A 121 13.41 -10.33 -2.51
CA PHE A 121 12.02 -9.84 -2.49
C PHE A 121 11.11 -10.53 -3.52
N MET A 122 11.56 -10.65 -4.76
CA MET A 122 10.79 -11.31 -5.84
C MET A 122 10.48 -12.78 -5.51
N SER A 123 11.46 -13.52 -4.98
CA SER A 123 11.28 -14.93 -4.61
C SER A 123 10.30 -15.11 -3.44
N LEU A 124 10.29 -14.16 -2.51
CA LEU A 124 9.35 -14.19 -1.39
C LEU A 124 7.91 -14.01 -1.83
N CYS A 125 7.62 -13.00 -2.68
CA CYS A 125 6.26 -12.75 -3.18
C CYS A 125 5.67 -13.98 -3.90
N SER A 126 6.49 -14.71 -4.67
CA SER A 126 6.06 -15.95 -5.33
C SER A 126 5.71 -17.09 -4.36
N SER A 127 6.25 -17.08 -3.14
CA SER A 127 6.01 -18.13 -2.13
C SER A 127 4.77 -17.89 -1.26
N CYS A 128 4.22 -16.67 -1.27
CA CYS A 128 3.03 -16.32 -0.49
C CYS A 128 1.72 -16.50 -1.29
N GLY A 129 1.81 -16.83 -2.58
CA GLY A 129 0.69 -17.00 -3.50
C GLY A 129 0.21 -18.45 -3.68
N ARG A 130 0.44 -19.35 -2.72
CA ARG A 130 -0.20 -20.68 -2.67
C ARG A 130 -0.97 -20.85 -1.38
#